data_AF-A0A955YEE0-F1
#
_entry.id   AF-A0A955YEE0-F1
#
_cell.length_a   1.000
_cell.length_b   1.000
_cell.length_c   1.000
_cell.angle_alpha   90.00
_cell.angle_beta   90.00
_cell.angle_gamma   90.00
#
_symmetry.space_group_name_H-M   'P 1'
#
loop_
_entity.id
_entity.type
_entity.pdbx_description
1 polymer ?
#
loop_
_entity_poly.entity_id
_entity_poly.type
_entity_poly.pdbx_seq_one_letter_code
_entity_poly.pdbx_strand_id
1 'polypeptide(L)'
;WRAGTDAPASAGFRLAGAHTDSPNLRLKARPDRAVEGYRQWGVEIYGGVLLATWADRDLGLSGRVALRGEDGQVTSRLYRCDRPIARIPNVAIHLNREVNTKGLILDQQKHLPPVLGTGEGRELRAWLAGELGCEPGDLLAWELGLHDVVPPTVGGIDGDFVFAPRLDNQGCCYAGLMALLAARP
;
A
#
# COMPACT_ATOMS: atom_id res chain seq x y z
N TRP A 1 -21.00 -15.34 -2.69
CA TRP A 1 -22.07 -15.82 -1.79
C TRP A 1 -22.45 -17.23 -2.23
N ARG A 2 -23.14 -17.99 -1.37
CA ARG A 2 -23.59 -19.35 -1.69
C ARG A 2 -25.04 -19.51 -1.27
N ALA A 3 -25.88 -19.99 -2.19
CA ALA A 3 -27.26 -20.35 -1.89
C ALA A 3 -27.29 -21.68 -1.12
N GLY A 4 -28.10 -21.75 -0.06
CA GLY A 4 -28.49 -23.02 0.56
C GLY A 4 -29.66 -23.68 -0.19
N THR A 5 -30.18 -24.78 0.37
CA THR A 5 -31.34 -25.50 -0.20
C THR A 5 -32.68 -24.86 0.17
N ASP A 6 -32.77 -24.28 1.36
CA ASP A 6 -34.01 -23.68 1.87
C ASP A 6 -34.11 -22.20 1.51
N ALA A 7 -35.33 -21.69 1.43
CA ALA A 7 -35.59 -20.28 1.16
C ALA A 7 -34.98 -19.40 2.28
N PRO A 8 -34.31 -18.28 1.95
CA PRO A 8 -33.75 -17.37 2.96
C PRO A 8 -34.78 -16.86 3.97
N ALA A 9 -36.05 -16.76 3.59
CA ALA A 9 -37.14 -16.35 4.47
C ALA A 9 -37.37 -17.30 5.66
N SER A 10 -37.07 -18.59 5.50
CA SER A 10 -37.19 -19.59 6.58
C SER A 10 -35.85 -19.95 7.22
N ALA A 11 -34.75 -19.96 6.46
CA ALA A 11 -33.43 -20.39 6.93
C ALA A 11 -32.52 -19.23 7.41
N GLY A 12 -32.84 -18.00 7.04
CA GLY A 12 -32.04 -16.80 7.31
C GLY A 12 -30.73 -16.77 6.52
N PHE A 13 -29.82 -15.86 6.92
CA PHE A 13 -28.48 -15.74 6.37
C PHE A 13 -27.42 -16.14 7.40
N ARG A 14 -26.26 -16.57 6.92
CA ARG A 14 -25.03 -16.67 7.72
C ARG A 14 -24.05 -15.67 7.13
N LEU A 15 -23.75 -14.62 7.88
CA LEU A 15 -22.96 -13.48 7.41
C LEU A 15 -21.62 -13.47 8.14
N ALA A 16 -20.54 -13.34 7.38
CA ALA A 16 -19.20 -13.06 7.89
C ALA A 16 -18.73 -11.74 7.26
N GLY A 17 -18.38 -10.77 8.10
CA GLY A 17 -17.89 -9.45 7.68
C GLY A 17 -16.40 -9.32 7.94
N ALA A 18 -15.69 -8.72 6.99
CA ALA A 18 -14.28 -8.32 7.11
C ALA A 18 -14.06 -7.08 6.23
N HIS A 19 -12.85 -6.50 6.28
CA HIS A 19 -12.50 -5.32 5.48
C HIS A 19 -11.19 -5.55 4.72
N THR A 20 -11.08 -5.00 3.52
CA THR A 20 -9.98 -5.29 2.58
C THR A 20 -8.86 -4.26 2.63
N ASP A 21 -9.12 -3.12 3.25
CA ASP A 21 -8.15 -2.05 3.37
C ASP A 21 -7.24 -2.23 4.59
N SER A 22 -6.16 -1.48 4.61
CA SER A 22 -5.25 -1.43 5.76
C SER A 22 -4.62 -0.05 5.80
N PRO A 23 -4.29 0.48 6.99
CA PRO A 23 -3.60 1.75 7.09
C PRO A 23 -2.32 1.78 6.24
N ASN A 24 -2.13 2.82 5.43
CA ASN A 24 -0.99 2.94 4.53
C ASN A 24 -0.66 4.40 4.15
N LEU A 25 0.42 4.58 3.37
CA LEU A 25 0.81 5.86 2.81
C LEU A 25 0.47 5.89 1.30
N ARG A 26 -0.47 6.74 0.90
CA ARG A 26 -0.91 6.90 -0.49
C ARG A 26 -0.17 8.03 -1.18
N LEU A 27 0.11 7.91 -2.47
CA LEU A 27 0.62 9.03 -3.24
C LEU A 27 -0.45 10.11 -3.38
N LYS A 28 -0.04 11.38 -3.23
CA LYS A 28 -0.88 12.52 -3.60
C LYS A 28 -1.16 12.52 -5.11
N ALA A 29 -2.19 13.25 -5.53
CA ALA A 29 -2.52 13.44 -6.95
C ALA A 29 -1.38 14.11 -7.75
N ARG A 30 -0.55 14.93 -7.09
CA ARG A 30 0.68 15.52 -7.63
C ARG A 30 1.83 15.25 -6.67
N PRO A 31 2.44 14.05 -6.72
CA PRO A 31 3.35 13.60 -5.69
C PRO A 31 4.80 14.06 -5.95
N ASP A 32 5.19 14.25 -7.20
CA ASP A 32 6.57 14.58 -7.56
C ASP A 32 7.03 15.89 -6.91
N ARG A 33 8.14 15.83 -6.17
CA ARG A 33 8.80 16.97 -5.55
C ARG A 33 10.31 16.76 -5.48
N ALA A 34 11.06 17.86 -5.44
CA ALA A 34 12.51 17.86 -5.24
C ALA A 34 12.87 18.69 -4.01
N VAL A 35 13.70 18.14 -3.12
CA VAL A 35 14.13 18.77 -1.87
C VAL A 35 15.59 18.43 -1.63
N GLU A 36 16.44 19.44 -1.44
CA GLU A 36 17.87 19.26 -1.13
C GLU A 36 18.61 18.28 -2.06
N GLY A 37 18.29 18.31 -3.37
CA GLY A 37 18.89 17.43 -4.38
C GLY A 37 18.33 16.00 -4.43
N TYR A 38 17.32 15.68 -3.61
CA TYR A 38 16.60 14.41 -3.63
C TYR A 38 15.24 14.53 -4.31
N ARG A 39 14.89 13.51 -5.10
CA ARG A 39 13.54 13.31 -5.62
C ARG A 39 12.71 12.55 -4.60
N GLN A 40 11.49 13.02 -4.37
CA GLN A 40 10.57 12.43 -3.41
C GLN A 40 9.15 12.35 -3.97
N TRP A 41 8.32 11.54 -3.31
CA TRP A 41 6.87 11.60 -3.49
C TRP A 41 6.17 12.17 -2.27
N GLY A 42 5.29 13.13 -2.48
CA GLY A 42 4.32 13.56 -1.48
C GLY A 42 3.29 12.46 -1.22
N VAL A 43 3.07 12.16 0.05
CA VAL A 43 2.14 11.11 0.50
C VAL A 43 1.04 11.64 1.40
N GLU A 44 -0.07 10.91 1.46
CA GLU A 44 -1.20 11.08 2.36
C GLU A 44 -1.31 9.85 3.27
N ILE A 45 -1.71 10.08 4.51
CA ILE A 45 -1.96 9.00 5.47
C ILE A 45 -3.39 8.51 5.27
N TYR A 46 -3.51 7.21 4.99
CA TYR A 46 -4.79 6.53 4.94
C TYR A 46 -4.95 5.69 6.22
N GLY A 47 -5.93 6.03 7.05
CA GLY A 47 -6.23 5.31 8.30
C GLY A 47 -5.30 5.65 9.48
N GLY A 48 -5.40 4.88 10.57
CA GLY A 48 -4.61 5.05 11.81
C GLY A 48 -3.21 4.46 11.71
N VAL A 49 -2.35 5.03 10.87
CA VAL A 49 -1.00 4.49 10.59
C VAL A 49 -0.04 4.70 11.77
N LEU A 50 0.65 3.63 12.18
CA LEU A 50 1.83 3.73 13.05
C LEU A 50 3.03 4.23 12.24
N LEU A 51 3.17 5.56 12.13
CA LEU A 51 4.13 6.20 11.21
C LEU A 51 5.57 5.72 11.35
N ALA A 52 6.03 5.50 12.58
CA ALA A 52 7.41 5.09 12.85
C ALA A 52 7.79 3.75 12.18
N THR A 53 6.83 2.84 11.92
CA THR A 53 7.12 1.52 11.35
C THR A 53 7.34 1.55 9.83
N TRP A 54 7.01 2.66 9.17
CA TRP A 54 7.24 2.91 7.75
C TRP A 54 8.63 3.48 7.46
N ALA A 55 9.30 4.02 8.48
CA ALA A 55 10.67 4.50 8.34
C ALA A 55 11.63 3.33 8.10
N ASP A 56 12.66 3.59 7.31
CA ASP A 56 13.75 2.68 6.96
C ASP A 56 13.36 1.36 6.28
N ARG A 57 12.12 1.24 5.81
CA ARG A 57 11.61 0.13 4.99
C ARG A 57 11.98 0.28 3.52
N ASP A 58 12.13 -0.87 2.87
CA ASP A 58 12.22 -0.96 1.42
C ASP A 58 10.80 -0.95 0.85
N LEU A 59 10.42 0.12 0.15
CA LEU A 59 9.03 0.34 -0.27
C LEU A 59 8.86 0.18 -1.77
N GLY A 60 7.84 -0.62 -2.12
CA GLY A 60 7.25 -0.75 -3.44
C GLY A 60 6.03 0.16 -3.57
N LEU A 61 5.31 -0.02 -4.68
CA LEU A 61 4.10 0.75 -4.99
C LEU A 61 3.02 -0.16 -5.59
N SER A 62 1.79 -0.06 -5.09
CA SER A 62 0.67 -0.84 -5.60
C SER A 62 -0.65 -0.09 -5.55
N GLY A 63 -1.60 -0.49 -6.41
CA GLY A 63 -2.94 0.08 -6.41
C GLY A 63 -3.56 0.07 -7.79
N ARG A 64 -4.29 1.14 -8.12
CA ARG A 64 -5.08 1.25 -9.34
C ARG A 64 -4.73 2.52 -10.12
N VAL A 65 -4.73 2.39 -11.44
CA VAL A 65 -4.60 3.51 -12.39
C VAL A 65 -5.84 3.59 -13.27
N ALA A 66 -6.25 4.82 -13.59
CA ALA A 66 -7.28 5.09 -14.58
C ALA A 66 -6.61 5.50 -15.90
N LEU A 67 -6.97 4.81 -16.97
CA LEU A 67 -6.37 4.94 -18.29
C LEU A 67 -7.44 5.31 -19.33
N ARG A 68 -7.08 6.18 -20.27
CA ARG A 68 -7.86 6.39 -21.49
C ARG A 68 -7.61 5.22 -22.45
N GLY A 69 -8.68 4.58 -22.91
CA GLY A 69 -8.66 3.60 -23.98
C GLY A 69 -8.66 4.26 -25.36
N GLU A 70 -8.31 3.49 -26.39
CA GLU A 70 -8.27 3.96 -27.78
C GLU A 70 -9.65 4.44 -28.28
N ASP A 71 -10.73 3.87 -27.74
CA ASP A 71 -12.12 4.25 -28.00
C ASP A 71 -12.58 5.50 -27.21
N GLY A 72 -11.66 6.12 -26.45
CA GLY A 72 -11.93 7.26 -25.58
C GLY A 72 -12.58 6.90 -24.23
N GLN A 73 -12.87 5.63 -23.96
CA GLN A 73 -13.43 5.19 -22.68
C GLN A 73 -12.37 5.17 -21.58
N VAL A 74 -12.79 5.32 -20.32
CA VAL A 74 -11.88 5.20 -19.18
C VAL A 74 -11.91 3.77 -18.65
N THR A 75 -10.75 3.13 -18.62
CA THR A 75 -10.56 1.80 -18.03
C THR A 75 -9.70 1.88 -16.78
N SER A 76 -9.88 0.94 -15.85
CA SER A 76 -9.03 0.82 -14.66
C SER A 76 -8.10 -0.38 -14.80
N ARG A 77 -6.83 -0.23 -14.41
CA ARG A 77 -5.87 -1.33 -14.30
C ARG A 77 -5.26 -1.37 -12.90
N LEU A 78 -5.01 -2.58 -12.41
CA LEU A 78 -4.23 -2.77 -11.20
C LEU A 78 -2.74 -2.72 -11.56
N TYR A 79 -1.95 -2.10 -10.70
CA TYR A 79 -0.51 -1.99 -10.84
C TYR A 79 0.17 -2.43 -9.54
N ARG A 80 1.30 -3.12 -9.68
CA ARG A 80 2.15 -3.54 -8.55
C ARG A 80 3.60 -3.56 -8.97
N CYS A 81 4.44 -2.85 -8.22
CA CYS A 81 5.89 -2.89 -8.33
C CYS A 81 6.46 -3.34 -6.98
N ASP A 82 7.05 -4.54 -6.94
CA ASP A 82 7.69 -5.11 -5.75
C ASP A 82 9.22 -4.85 -5.73
N ARG A 83 9.70 -3.88 -6.50
CA ARG A 83 11.07 -3.40 -6.42
C ARG A 83 11.17 -2.32 -5.33
N PRO A 84 12.29 -2.23 -4.58
CA PRO A 84 12.50 -1.21 -3.55
C PRO A 84 12.81 0.15 -4.21
N ILE A 85 11.77 0.86 -4.63
CA ILE A 85 11.87 2.11 -5.40
C ILE A 85 11.75 3.37 -4.53
N ALA A 86 11.38 3.21 -3.26
CA ALA A 86 11.12 4.29 -2.32
C ALA A 86 11.62 3.92 -0.92
N ARG A 87 12.08 4.91 -0.16
CA ARG A 87 12.46 4.74 1.24
C ARG A 87 12.19 6.01 2.04
N ILE A 88 11.69 5.87 3.27
CA ILE A 88 11.54 6.98 4.22
C ILE A 88 12.70 6.90 5.21
N PRO A 89 13.83 7.59 4.99
CA PRO A 89 15.01 7.44 5.84
C PRO A 89 14.79 8.12 7.20
N ASN A 90 15.20 7.45 8.27
CA ASN A 90 15.34 8.12 9.57
C ASN A 90 16.52 9.11 9.58
N VAL A 91 16.38 10.15 10.40
CA VAL A 91 17.53 10.98 10.77
C VAL A 91 18.46 10.18 11.69
N ALA A 92 19.77 10.33 11.52
CA ALA A 92 20.74 9.68 12.39
C ALA A 92 20.55 10.09 13.86
N ILE A 93 20.66 9.13 14.78
CA ILE A 93 20.50 9.37 16.23
C ILE A 93 21.41 10.48 16.79
N HIS A 94 22.58 10.68 16.19
CA HIS A 94 23.51 11.76 16.57
C HIS A 94 22.88 13.17 16.44
N LEU A 95 21.93 13.32 15.51
CA LEU A 95 21.14 14.53 15.24
C LEU A 95 19.75 14.49 15.89
N ASN A 96 19.35 13.35 16.48
CA ASN A 96 18.11 13.19 17.25
C ASN A 96 18.37 12.33 18.49
N ARG A 97 19.14 12.88 19.43
CA ARG A 97 19.71 12.14 20.58
C ARG A 97 18.66 11.63 21.56
N GLU A 98 17.48 12.23 21.58
CA GLU A 98 16.40 11.91 22.51
C GLU A 98 15.35 10.96 21.92
N VAL A 99 15.56 10.43 20.70
CA VAL A 99 14.57 9.58 20.00
C VAL A 99 14.17 8.34 20.80
N ASN A 100 15.10 7.76 21.56
CA ASN A 100 14.84 6.56 22.37
C ASN A 100 14.09 6.85 23.67
N THR A 101 14.06 8.11 24.14
CA THR A 101 13.38 8.50 25.38
C THR A 101 12.08 9.28 25.13
N LYS A 102 12.01 10.04 24.04
CA LYS A 102 10.82 10.83 23.64
C LYS A 102 10.01 10.19 22.51
N GLY A 103 10.54 9.12 21.89
CA GLY A 103 9.95 8.47 20.73
C GLY A 103 10.32 9.15 19.41
N LEU A 104 10.08 8.43 18.31
CA LEU A 104 10.24 8.96 16.96
C LEU A 104 9.02 9.80 16.57
N ILE A 105 9.13 11.12 16.73
CA ILE A 105 8.07 12.07 16.37
C ILE A 105 8.27 12.50 14.91
N LEU A 106 7.38 12.05 14.03
CA LEU A 106 7.42 12.36 12.60
C LEU A 106 6.36 13.43 12.26
N ASP A 107 6.80 14.52 11.64
CA ASP A 107 5.90 15.45 10.97
C ASP A 107 5.39 14.77 9.68
N GLN A 108 4.06 14.66 9.57
CA GLN A 108 3.41 13.92 8.49
C GLN A 108 3.70 14.50 7.10
N GLN A 109 3.88 15.82 7.01
CA GLN A 109 4.07 16.52 5.75
C GLN A 109 5.56 16.64 5.38
N LYS A 110 6.44 16.76 6.37
CA LYS A 110 7.87 16.99 6.17
C LYS A 110 8.70 15.70 6.17
N HIS A 111 8.37 14.74 7.03
CA HIS A 111 9.24 13.58 7.30
C HIS A 111 8.77 12.29 6.61
N LEU A 112 7.50 12.17 6.19
CA LEU A 112 6.99 10.98 5.50
C LEU A 112 7.21 10.90 3.99
N PRO A 113 7.43 11.98 3.22
CA PRO A 113 7.71 11.86 1.80
C PRO A 113 8.94 10.97 1.53
N PRO A 114 8.79 9.78 0.90
CA PRO A 114 9.91 8.90 0.64
C PRO A 114 10.86 9.51 -0.39
N VAL A 115 12.14 9.20 -0.23
CA VAL A 115 13.19 9.45 -1.23
C VAL A 115 13.16 8.33 -2.28
N LEU A 116 13.33 8.72 -3.54
CA LEU A 116 13.31 7.85 -4.72
C LEU A 116 14.68 7.79 -5.43
N GLY A 117 15.49 8.83 -5.25
CA GLY A 117 16.77 9.01 -5.92
C GLY A 117 17.27 10.45 -5.80
N THR A 118 18.38 10.75 -6.45
CA THR A 118 19.03 12.08 -6.46
C THR A 118 18.87 12.76 -7.82
N GLY A 119 19.13 14.07 -7.85
CA GLY A 119 19.24 14.88 -9.07
C GLY A 119 17.96 14.93 -9.91
N GLU A 120 18.13 15.18 -11.21
CA GLU A 120 17.04 15.07 -12.18
C GLU A 120 16.73 13.61 -12.48
N GLY A 121 15.47 13.33 -12.79
CA GLY A 121 15.05 11.99 -13.22
C GLY A 121 13.57 11.94 -13.56
N ARG A 122 13.09 10.75 -13.93
CA ARG A 122 11.71 10.55 -14.37
C ARG A 122 10.72 10.90 -13.27
N GLU A 123 9.71 11.69 -13.61
CA GLU A 123 8.50 11.90 -12.80
C GLU A 123 7.64 10.62 -12.76
N LEU A 124 6.77 10.52 -11.75
CA LEU A 124 5.89 9.36 -11.55
C LEU A 124 5.14 9.00 -12.84
N ARG A 125 4.53 10.00 -13.49
CA ARG A 125 3.69 9.79 -14.67
C ARG A 125 4.47 9.15 -15.82
N ALA A 126 5.66 9.67 -16.13
CA ALA A 126 6.49 9.14 -17.21
C ALA A 126 7.02 7.74 -16.87
N TRP A 127 7.42 7.51 -15.62
CA TRP A 127 7.86 6.19 -15.17
C TRP A 127 6.71 5.16 -15.23
N LEU A 128 5.55 5.48 -14.65
CA LEU A 128 4.39 4.61 -14.59
C LEU A 128 3.82 4.28 -15.98
N ALA A 129 3.84 5.25 -16.90
CA ALA A 129 3.44 5.04 -18.30
C ALA A 129 4.33 3.98 -18.97
N GLY A 130 5.65 4.07 -18.76
CA GLY A 130 6.60 3.09 -19.27
C GLY A 130 6.40 1.69 -18.68
N GLU A 131 6.06 1.60 -17.39
CA GLU A 131 5.77 0.31 -16.73
C GLU A 131 4.47 -0.33 -17.23
N LEU A 132 3.50 0.48 -17.67
CA LEU A 132 2.20 0.04 -18.16
C LEU A 132 2.14 -0.12 -19.70
N GLY A 133 3.19 0.31 -20.40
CA GLY A 133 3.23 0.32 -21.87
C GLY A 133 2.17 1.22 -22.48
N CYS A 134 1.91 2.40 -21.90
CA CYS A 134 0.95 3.38 -22.43
C CYS A 134 1.59 4.76 -22.57
N GLU A 135 0.90 5.67 -23.26
CA GLU A 135 1.37 7.06 -23.35
C GLU A 135 1.13 7.79 -22.01
N PRO A 136 2.05 8.70 -21.59
CA PRO A 136 1.87 9.50 -20.37
C PRO A 136 0.58 10.31 -20.32
N GLY A 137 0.04 10.69 -21.48
CA GLY A 137 -1.22 11.42 -21.62
C GLY A 137 -2.46 10.57 -21.35
N ASP A 138 -2.35 9.24 -21.47
CA ASP A 138 -3.46 8.32 -21.22
C ASP A 138 -3.64 8.00 -19.74
N LEU A 139 -2.64 8.29 -18.89
CA LEU A 139 -2.75 8.19 -17.43
C LEU A 139 -3.64 9.31 -16.88
N LEU A 140 -4.90 9.03 -16.61
CA LEU A 140 -5.84 10.06 -16.17
C LEU A 140 -5.74 10.33 -14.66
N ALA A 141 -5.63 9.27 -13.85
CA ALA A 141 -5.54 9.35 -12.40
C ALA A 141 -4.95 8.07 -11.81
N TRP A 142 -4.64 8.10 -10.51
CA TRP A 142 -4.14 6.94 -9.78
C TRP A 142 -4.58 6.97 -8.31
N GLU A 143 -4.75 5.77 -7.75
CA GLU A 143 -4.81 5.50 -6.32
C GLU A 143 -3.72 4.48 -6.03
N LEU A 144 -2.55 4.96 -5.65
CA LEU A 144 -1.36 4.14 -5.41
C LEU A 144 -0.90 4.32 -3.97
N GLY A 145 -0.69 3.21 -3.27
CA GLY A 145 -0.14 3.14 -1.93
C GLY A 145 1.26 2.53 -1.93
N LEU A 146 2.10 3.01 -1.03
CA LEU A 146 3.37 2.37 -0.72
C LEU A 146 3.11 1.05 0.01
N HIS A 147 3.97 0.06 -0.19
CA HIS A 147 3.95 -1.20 0.55
C HIS A 147 5.36 -1.70 0.85
N ASP A 148 5.54 -2.39 1.98
CA ASP A 148 6.79 -3.10 2.29
C ASP A 148 7.00 -4.22 1.26
N VAL A 149 8.18 -4.28 0.64
CA VAL A 149 8.52 -5.33 -0.33
C VAL A 149 8.93 -6.64 0.34
N VAL A 150 9.21 -6.60 1.65
CA VAL A 150 9.53 -7.81 2.42
C VAL A 150 8.30 -8.73 2.45
N PRO A 151 8.41 -9.98 1.95
CA PRO A 151 7.28 -10.89 1.90
C PRO A 151 6.87 -11.37 3.31
N PRO A 152 5.58 -11.68 3.52
CA PRO A 152 5.12 -12.42 4.70
C PRO A 152 5.90 -13.71 4.93
N THR A 153 6.13 -14.08 6.19
CA THR A 153 6.82 -15.32 6.56
C THR A 153 6.21 -15.99 7.80
N VAL A 154 6.42 -17.29 7.94
CA VAL A 154 6.31 -17.98 9.23
C VAL A 154 7.60 -17.72 10.02
N GLY A 155 7.47 -17.44 11.32
CA GLY A 155 8.58 -17.06 12.19
C GLY A 155 8.43 -17.56 13.62
N GLY A 156 9.41 -17.24 14.46
CA GLY A 156 9.59 -17.86 15.78
C GLY A 156 10.52 -19.06 15.71
N ILE A 157 11.17 -19.41 16.83
CA ILE A 157 12.13 -20.53 16.90
C ILE A 157 11.48 -21.83 16.43
N ASP A 158 10.22 -22.03 16.80
CA ASP A 158 9.44 -23.23 16.48
C ASP A 158 8.41 -23.01 15.35
N GLY A 159 8.40 -21.82 14.74
CA GLY A 159 7.48 -21.49 13.63
C GLY A 159 6.03 -21.16 14.05
N ASP A 160 5.82 -20.70 15.29
CA ASP A 160 4.48 -20.45 15.84
C ASP A 160 3.81 -19.14 15.35
N PHE A 161 4.55 -18.27 14.65
CA PHE A 161 4.06 -16.94 14.28
C PHE A 161 3.96 -16.74 12.78
N VAL A 162 3.05 -15.84 12.39
CA VAL A 162 3.00 -15.25 11.05
C VAL A 162 3.41 -13.80 11.15
N PHE A 163 4.50 -13.42 10.47
CA PHE A 163 4.94 -12.04 10.33
C PHE A 163 4.51 -11.54 8.96
N ALA A 164 3.51 -10.66 8.93
CA ALA A 164 2.97 -10.14 7.68
C ALA A 164 2.41 -8.73 7.86
N PRO A 165 2.55 -7.85 6.84
CA PRO A 165 1.77 -6.62 6.80
C PRO A 165 0.29 -6.94 6.56
N ARG A 166 -0.60 -6.01 6.96
CA ARG A 166 -2.05 -6.05 6.61
C ARG A 166 -2.84 -7.23 7.18
N LEU A 167 -2.31 -7.92 8.22
CA LEU A 167 -3.08 -8.97 8.92
C LEU A 167 -4.43 -8.44 9.41
N ASP A 168 -4.44 -7.23 9.97
CA ASP A 168 -5.65 -6.40 10.09
C ASP A 168 -5.99 -5.78 8.71
N ASN A 169 -6.99 -6.26 7.99
CA ASN A 169 -7.89 -7.37 8.30
C ASN A 169 -7.92 -8.46 7.22
N GLN A 170 -6.85 -8.56 6.43
CA GLN A 170 -6.74 -9.59 5.40
C GLN A 170 -6.76 -11.01 6.00
N GLY A 171 -6.34 -11.16 7.27
CA GLY A 171 -6.47 -12.42 8.00
C GLY A 171 -7.93 -12.89 8.11
N CYS A 172 -8.86 -12.00 8.49
CA CYS A 172 -10.27 -12.35 8.55
C CYS A 172 -10.89 -12.48 7.15
N CYS A 173 -10.48 -11.67 6.17
CA CYS A 173 -10.93 -11.85 4.78
C CYS A 173 -10.59 -13.25 4.28
N TYR A 174 -9.34 -13.67 4.49
CA TYR A 174 -8.87 -15.00 4.10
C TYR A 174 -9.66 -16.10 4.83
N ALA A 175 -9.76 -16.02 6.16
CA ALA A 175 -10.48 -17.01 6.95
C ALA A 175 -11.96 -17.12 6.55
N GLY A 176 -12.65 -15.99 6.36
CA GLY A 176 -14.05 -15.95 5.94
C GLY A 176 -14.27 -16.52 4.54
N LEU A 177 -13.38 -16.20 3.59
CA LEU A 177 -13.42 -16.77 2.25
C LEU A 177 -13.21 -18.28 2.27
N MET A 178 -12.19 -18.76 2.99
CA MET A 178 -11.88 -20.18 3.10
C MET A 178 -13.02 -20.96 3.77
N ALA A 179 -13.64 -20.40 4.81
CA ALA A 179 -14.82 -20.99 5.45
C ALA A 179 -16.01 -21.10 4.48
N LEU A 180 -16.27 -20.06 3.67
CA LEU A 180 -17.33 -20.09 2.66
C LEU A 180 -17.09 -21.16 1.58
N LEU A 181 -15.83 -21.31 1.14
CA LEU A 181 -15.44 -22.32 0.16
C LEU A 181 -15.53 -23.74 0.72
N ALA A 182 -15.16 -23.94 1.98
CA ALA A 182 -15.19 -25.24 2.66
C ALA A 182 -16.57 -25.67 3.16
N ALA A 183 -17.51 -24.73 3.32
CA ALA A 183 -18.88 -25.01 3.74
C ALA A 183 -19.52 -26.05 2.82
N ARG A 184 -20.37 -26.93 3.37
CA ARG A 184 -21.21 -27.83 2.59
C ARG A 184 -22.64 -27.28 2.56
N PRO A 185 -23.44 -27.57 1.51
CA PRO A 185 -24.84 -27.15 1.45
C PRO A 185 -25.64 -27.70 2.63
#